data_AF-A0A8J7ARS2-F1
#
_entry.id   AF-A0A8J7ARS2-F1
#
_cell.length_a   1.000
_cell.length_b   1.000
_cell.length_c   1.000
_cell.angle_alpha   90.00
_cell.angle_beta   90.00
_cell.angle_gamma   90.00
#
_symmetry.space_group_name_H-M   'P 1'
#
loop_
_entity.id
_entity.type
_entity.pdbx_description
1 polymer ?
#
loop_
_entity_poly.entity_id
_entity_poly.type
_entity_poly.pdbx_seq_one_letter_code
_entity_poly.pdbx_strand_id
1 'polypeptide(L)'
;MTLLERDRFHAGPSPRPGVPQAQPVHVLLMRGHQILETFFPGLTTDLTAEGALLLDWTADWQFLSPWDWRPKHVSNLKSLICSRLLLEWYLRDRLLQMPGVNVQEATTVNGLTVSSDVTRITGVNRTTSAPAKLTTR
;
A
#
# COMPACT_ATOMS: atom_id res chain seq x y z
N MET A 1 6.78 17.60 0.94
CA MET A 1 7.03 16.59 -0.12
C MET A 1 5.90 16.65 -1.13
N THR A 2 6.23 16.59 -2.42
CA THR A 2 5.21 16.44 -3.48
C THR A 2 5.33 15.05 -4.09
N LEU A 3 4.27 14.27 -4.01
CA LEU A 3 4.14 12.97 -4.67
C LEU A 3 3.42 13.16 -6.01
N LEU A 4 3.96 12.55 -7.07
CA LEU A 4 3.31 12.51 -8.38
C LEU A 4 2.75 11.11 -8.58
N GLU A 5 1.44 11.02 -8.78
CA GLU A 5 0.74 9.75 -9.04
C GLU A 5 0.16 9.79 -10.46
N ARG A 6 0.39 8.71 -11.22
CA ARG A 6 -0.07 8.59 -12.60
C ARG A 6 -1.58 8.37 -12.66
N ASP A 7 -2.10 7.55 -11.75
CA ASP A 7 -3.53 7.21 -11.73
C ASP A 7 -4.34 8.27 -10.95
N ARG A 8 -5.67 8.09 -10.90
CA ARG A 8 -6.54 8.85 -9.99
C ARG A 8 -6.93 7.99 -8.80
N PHE A 9 -7.10 8.63 -7.66
CA PHE A 9 -7.52 7.98 -6.44
C PHE A 9 -9.04 7.83 -6.40
N HIS A 10 -9.48 6.64 -6.03
CA HIS A 10 -10.87 6.38 -5.69
C HIS A 10 -11.12 6.64 -4.20
N ALA A 11 -12.35 6.98 -3.85
CA ALA A 11 -12.76 7.22 -2.46
C ALA A 11 -12.58 5.99 -1.55
N GLY A 12 -12.56 4.79 -2.13
CA GLY A 12 -12.38 3.52 -1.41
C GLY A 12 -11.30 2.62 -2.03
N PRO A 13 -11.09 1.43 -1.44
CA PRO A 13 -10.18 0.41 -1.95
C PRO A 13 -10.72 -0.16 -3.27
N SER A 14 -10.21 0.35 -4.40
CA SER A 14 -10.67 -0.02 -5.75
C SER A 14 -9.49 -0.31 -6.68
N PRO A 15 -9.61 -1.31 -7.59
CA PRO A 15 -8.59 -1.58 -8.60
C PRO A 15 -8.21 -0.33 -9.40
N ARG A 16 -6.93 -0.21 -9.72
CA ARG A 16 -6.39 0.85 -10.57
C ARG A 16 -5.54 0.23 -11.69
N PRO A 17 -5.49 0.84 -12.88
CA PRO A 17 -4.70 0.33 -14.00
C PRO A 17 -3.22 0.09 -13.66
N GLY A 18 -2.64 0.90 -12.77
CA GLY A 18 -1.26 0.73 -12.30
C GLY A 18 -1.00 -0.43 -11.34
N VAL A 19 -2.04 -1.14 -10.85
CA VAL A 19 -1.88 -2.18 -9.82
C VAL A 19 -2.62 -3.48 -10.21
N PRO A 20 -2.20 -4.16 -11.30
CA PRO A 20 -2.91 -5.32 -11.84
C PRO A 20 -2.95 -6.55 -10.90
N GLN A 21 -2.05 -6.63 -9.92
CA GLN A 21 -1.97 -7.73 -8.95
C GLN A 21 -2.62 -7.39 -7.60
N ALA A 22 -3.51 -6.39 -7.53
CA ALA A 22 -4.02 -5.91 -6.24
C ALA A 22 -5.12 -6.78 -5.61
N GLN A 23 -5.79 -7.62 -6.41
CA GLN A 23 -7.00 -8.33 -5.99
C GLN A 23 -6.78 -9.60 -5.14
N PRO A 24 -5.75 -10.43 -5.38
CA PRO A 24 -5.50 -11.58 -4.52
C PRO A 24 -5.29 -11.17 -3.06
N VAL A 25 -5.60 -12.08 -2.14
CA VAL A 25 -5.23 -11.91 -0.72
C VAL A 25 -3.70 -11.88 -0.60
N HIS A 26 -3.20 -10.91 0.16
CA HIS A 26 -1.78 -10.77 0.45
C HIS A 26 -1.51 -11.00 1.93
N VAL A 27 -0.40 -11.70 2.19
CA VAL A 27 0.18 -11.80 3.51
C VAL A 27 1.18 -10.66 3.68
N LEU A 28 0.94 -9.77 4.63
CA LEU A 28 1.95 -8.81 5.06
C LEU A 28 2.94 -9.53 5.99
N LEU A 29 4.16 -9.72 5.47
CA LEU A 29 5.22 -10.39 6.22
C LEU A 29 5.45 -9.69 7.56
N MET A 30 5.67 -10.49 8.61
CA MET A 30 5.69 -10.04 10.01
C MET A 30 6.53 -8.78 10.24
N ARG A 31 7.76 -8.73 9.69
CA ARG A 31 8.64 -7.58 9.89
C ARG A 31 8.13 -6.32 9.17
N GLY A 32 7.55 -6.48 7.98
CA GLY A 32 6.92 -5.38 7.25
C GLY A 32 5.70 -4.85 7.99
N HIS A 33 4.89 -5.75 8.57
CA HIS A 33 3.76 -5.38 9.44
C HIS A 33 4.22 -4.56 10.65
N GLN A 34 5.23 -5.02 11.39
CA GLN A 34 5.77 -4.29 12.54
C GLN A 34 6.30 -2.89 12.19
N ILE A 35 6.99 -2.77 11.05
CA ILE A 35 7.52 -1.49 10.57
C ILE A 35 6.38 -0.56 10.19
N LEU A 36 5.37 -1.06 9.46
CA LEU A 36 4.21 -0.26 9.08
C LEU A 36 3.39 0.20 10.29
N GLU A 37 3.23 -0.65 11.32
CA GLU A 37 2.60 -0.25 12.58
C GLU A 37 3.37 0.88 13.28
N THR A 38 4.71 0.89 13.18
CA THR A 38 5.54 1.96 13.73
C THR A 38 5.32 3.29 12.99
N PHE A 39 5.19 3.25 11.65
CA PHE A 39 4.93 4.45 10.85
C PHE A 39 3.48 4.93 10.92
N PHE A 40 2.53 4.01 11.08
CA PHE A 40 1.10 4.26 11.10
C PHE A 40 0.48 3.62 12.35
N PRO A 41 0.66 4.22 13.54
CA PRO A 41 0.08 3.68 14.76
C PRO A 41 -1.44 3.46 14.64
N GLY A 42 -1.90 2.27 15.02
CA GLY A 42 -3.29 1.85 14.90
C GLY A 42 -3.60 1.06 13.62
N LEU A 43 -2.64 0.88 12.71
CA LEU A 43 -2.81 0.20 11.43
C LEU A 43 -3.45 -1.19 11.59
N THR A 44 -3.00 -1.98 12.54
CA THR A 44 -3.57 -3.31 12.77
C THR A 44 -5.03 -3.22 13.14
N THR A 45 -5.36 -2.38 14.12
CA THR A 45 -6.73 -2.20 14.61
C THR A 45 -7.65 -1.71 13.50
N ASP A 46 -7.25 -0.65 12.80
CA ASP A 46 -8.04 -0.04 11.74
C ASP A 46 -8.28 -1.00 10.57
N LEU A 47 -7.23 -1.70 10.11
CA LEU A 47 -7.38 -2.65 9.02
C LEU A 47 -8.21 -3.88 9.41
N THR A 48 -8.11 -4.35 10.66
CA THR A 48 -8.96 -5.45 11.12
C THR A 48 -10.44 -5.07 11.22
N ALA A 49 -10.74 -3.80 11.53
CA ALA A 49 -12.12 -3.29 11.51
C ALA A 49 -12.71 -3.27 10.08
N GLU A 50 -11.85 -3.09 9.07
CA GLU A 50 -12.20 -3.15 7.64
C GLU A 50 -12.11 -4.57 7.04
N GLY A 51 -11.99 -5.60 7.87
CA GLY A 51 -12.03 -7.01 7.46
C GLY A 51 -10.68 -7.67 7.17
N ALA A 52 -9.55 -7.02 7.50
CA ALA A 52 -8.26 -7.72 7.55
C ALA A 52 -8.21 -8.74 8.69
N LEU A 53 -7.36 -9.76 8.55
CA LEU A 53 -7.18 -10.81 9.56
C LEU A 53 -5.76 -10.74 10.14
N LEU A 54 -5.65 -10.68 11.46
CA LEU A 54 -4.37 -10.86 12.14
C LEU A 54 -4.19 -12.36 12.44
N LEU A 55 -3.35 -13.03 11.65
CA LEU A 55 -3.09 -14.46 11.75
C LEU A 55 -1.85 -14.73 12.61
N ASP A 56 -1.96 -15.60 13.62
CA ASP A 56 -0.83 -16.24 14.28
C ASP A 56 -0.47 -17.55 13.55
N TRP A 57 0.70 -17.59 12.93
CA TRP A 57 1.17 -18.72 12.13
C TRP A 57 1.25 -20.05 12.90
N THR A 58 1.38 -20.01 14.22
CA THR A 58 1.48 -21.23 15.04
C THR A 58 0.17 -21.64 15.68
N ALA A 59 -0.77 -20.70 15.87
CA ALA A 59 -2.07 -21.01 16.48
C ALA A 59 -3.14 -21.26 15.42
N ASP A 60 -3.13 -20.48 14.35
CA ASP A 60 -4.23 -20.41 13.39
C ASP A 60 -3.97 -21.27 12.14
N TRP A 61 -2.70 -21.46 11.78
CA TRP A 61 -2.29 -22.21 10.59
C TRP A 61 -1.82 -23.63 10.90
N GLN A 62 -2.24 -24.60 10.08
CA GLN A 62 -1.76 -25.98 10.17
C GLN A 62 -0.69 -26.26 9.13
N PHE A 63 0.48 -26.68 9.59
CA PHE A 63 1.60 -27.04 8.73
C PHE A 63 1.93 -28.53 8.90
N LEU A 64 1.73 -29.32 7.84
CA LEU A 64 2.18 -30.70 7.76
C LEU A 64 3.62 -30.71 7.25
N SER A 65 4.52 -31.28 8.05
CA SER A 65 5.90 -31.55 7.67
C SER A 65 6.10 -33.03 7.34
N PRO A 66 7.25 -33.44 6.79
CA PRO A 66 7.55 -34.87 6.58
C PRO A 66 7.54 -35.72 7.86
N TRP A 67 7.61 -35.09 9.04
CA TRP A 67 7.67 -35.77 10.33
C TRP A 67 6.30 -35.90 11.01
N ASP A 68 5.50 -34.82 10.99
CA ASP A 68 4.09 -34.80 11.41
C ASP A 68 3.49 -33.39 11.21
N TRP A 69 2.21 -33.23 11.55
CA TRP A 69 1.57 -31.95 11.84
C TRP A 69 2.29 -31.20 12.95
N ARG A 70 2.56 -29.91 12.72
CA ARG A 70 3.09 -29.05 13.78
C ARG A 70 2.03 -28.81 14.86
N PRO A 71 2.41 -28.89 16.15
CA PRO A 71 1.47 -28.61 17.24
C PRO A 71 1.09 -27.13 17.27
N LYS A 72 -0.19 -26.86 17.46
CA LYS A 72 -0.71 -25.51 17.62
C LYS A 72 -0.30 -24.93 18.96
N HIS A 73 0.18 -23.69 18.96
CA HIS A 73 0.44 -22.92 20.17
C HIS A 73 0.36 -21.42 19.86
N VAL A 74 0.07 -20.61 20.87
CA VAL A 74 0.07 -19.14 20.73
C VAL A 74 1.51 -18.64 20.66
N SER A 75 1.79 -17.73 19.73
CA SER A 75 3.06 -17.06 19.60
C SER A 75 2.92 -15.58 19.21
N ASN A 76 4.06 -14.95 18.92
CA ASN A 76 4.12 -13.62 18.33
C ASN A 76 4.48 -13.66 16.84
N LEU A 77 4.37 -14.84 16.21
CA LEU A 77 4.55 -15.01 14.77
C LEU A 77 3.28 -14.57 14.05
N LYS A 78 3.01 -13.26 14.04
CA LYS A 78 1.76 -12.70 13.53
C LYS A 78 1.94 -11.92 12.23
N SER A 79 1.05 -12.17 11.28
CA SER A 79 0.97 -11.46 10.00
C SER A 79 -0.43 -10.93 9.77
N LEU A 80 -0.52 -9.71 9.24
CA LEU A 80 -1.78 -9.17 8.76
C LEU A 80 -2.08 -9.69 7.35
N ILE A 81 -3.27 -10.22 7.16
CA ILE A 81 -3.79 -10.71 5.89
C ILE A 81 -4.85 -9.73 5.41
N CYS A 82 -4.62 -9.12 4.25
CA CYS A 82 -5.54 -8.16 3.65
C CYS A 82 -5.37 -8.11 2.14
N SER A 83 -6.34 -7.51 1.44
CA SER A 83 -6.13 -7.16 0.03
C SER A 83 -5.14 -5.99 -0.05
N ARG A 84 -4.35 -5.97 -1.13
CA ARG A 84 -3.45 -4.83 -1.39
C ARG A 84 -4.23 -3.54 -1.62
N LEU A 85 -5.46 -3.64 -2.16
CA LEU A 85 -6.36 -2.50 -2.33
C LEU A 85 -6.69 -1.82 -1.00
N LEU A 86 -7.03 -2.62 0.03
CA LEU A 86 -7.34 -2.11 1.36
C LEU A 86 -6.09 -1.47 1.99
N LEU A 87 -4.96 -2.17 1.95
CA LEU A 87 -3.71 -1.68 2.52
C LEU A 87 -3.25 -0.36 1.87
N GLU A 88 -3.21 -0.29 0.54
CA GLU A 88 -2.79 0.93 -0.18
C GLU A 88 -3.75 2.10 0.07
N TRP A 89 -5.06 1.85 0.05
CA TRP A 89 -6.05 2.89 0.33
C TRP A 89 -5.87 3.47 1.73
N TYR A 90 -5.77 2.60 2.75
CA TYR A 90 -5.60 3.01 4.13
C TYR A 90 -4.29 3.80 4.34
N LEU A 91 -3.17 3.25 3.86
CA LEU A 91 -1.86 3.92 3.99
C LEU A 91 -1.85 5.29 3.29
N ARG A 92 -2.46 5.38 2.11
CA ARG A 92 -2.58 6.63 1.37
C ARG A 92 -3.45 7.63 2.11
N ASP A 93 -4.60 7.23 2.63
CA ASP A 93 -5.49 8.11 3.39
C ASP A 93 -4.77 8.70 4.60
N ARG A 94 -4.11 7.85 5.39
CA ARG A 94 -3.30 8.27 6.53
C ARG A 94 -2.14 9.18 6.12
N LEU A 95 -1.46 8.89 5.01
CA LEU A 95 -0.36 9.72 4.50
C LEU A 95 -0.85 11.11 4.05
N LEU A 96 -2.02 11.20 3.42
CA LEU A 96 -2.61 12.47 2.95
C LEU A 96 -3.04 13.38 4.10
N GLN A 97 -3.31 12.82 5.28
CA GLN A 97 -3.60 13.59 6.49
C GLN A 97 -2.33 14.19 7.13
N MET A 98 -1.12 13.77 6.71
CA MET A 98 0.13 14.27 7.29
C MET A 98 0.47 15.67 6.74
N PRO A 99 0.83 16.62 7.61
CA PRO A 99 1.19 17.97 7.16
C PRO A 99 2.44 17.93 6.26
N GLY A 100 2.41 18.72 5.19
CA GLY A 100 3.53 18.84 4.26
C GLY A 100 3.60 17.74 3.19
N VAL A 101 2.63 16.83 3.13
CA VAL A 101 2.46 15.93 1.99
C VAL A 101 1.44 16.52 1.02
N ASN A 102 1.87 16.76 -0.22
CA ASN A 102 1.00 17.17 -1.32
C ASN A 102 1.04 16.08 -2.40
N VAL A 103 -0.11 15.73 -2.97
CA VAL A 103 -0.17 14.75 -4.06
C VAL A 103 -0.75 15.38 -5.32
N GLN A 104 -0.10 15.13 -6.45
CA GLN A 104 -0.58 15.52 -7.77
C GLN A 104 -0.96 14.25 -8.54
N GLU A 105 -2.26 13.97 -8.63
CA GLU A 105 -2.82 12.84 -9.38
C GLU A 105 -2.77 13.05 -10.89
N ALA A 106 -3.08 12.00 -11.66
CA ALA A 106 -3.13 12.04 -13.12
C ALA A 106 -1.87 12.63 -13.76
N THR A 107 -0.72 12.44 -13.12
CA THR A 107 0.55 13.08 -13.46
C THR A 107 1.62 12.04 -13.72
N THR A 108 2.02 11.93 -14.98
CA THR A 108 3.08 11.03 -15.44
C THR A 108 4.41 11.76 -15.44
N VAL A 109 5.44 11.15 -14.86
CA VAL A 109 6.84 11.60 -15.00
C VAL A 109 7.38 11.07 -16.33
N ASN A 110 7.83 11.98 -17.19
CA ASN A 110 8.30 11.66 -18.54
C ASN A 110 9.83 11.66 -18.65
N GLY A 111 10.53 12.15 -17.63
CA GLY A 111 11.99 12.21 -17.62
C GLY A 111 12.54 13.01 -16.44
N LEU A 112 13.84 12.87 -16.20
CA LEU A 112 14.56 13.62 -15.17
C LEU A 112 15.10 14.93 -15.77
N THR A 113 15.13 16.00 -14.98
CA THR A 113 15.88 17.22 -15.33
C THR A 113 17.22 17.18 -14.63
N VAL A 114 18.26 17.65 -15.32
CA VAL A 114 19.64 17.64 -14.84
C VAL A 114 20.24 19.04 -14.82
N SER A 115 21.27 19.24 -14.03
CA SER A 115 22.07 20.46 -14.02
C SER A 115 22.78 20.67 -15.37
N SER A 116 23.24 21.90 -15.63
CA SER A 116 23.90 22.25 -16.89
C SER A 116 25.19 21.44 -17.16
N ASP A 117 25.87 21.00 -16.10
CA ASP A 117 27.05 20.15 -16.13
C ASP A 117 26.72 18.63 -16.12
N VAL A 118 25.44 18.26 -16.07
CA VAL A 118 24.93 16.88 -16.14
C VAL A 118 25.40 15.99 -14.97
N THR A 119 25.77 16.57 -13.83
CA THR A 119 26.24 15.82 -12.65
C THR A 119 25.16 15.59 -11.60
N ARG A 120 24.04 16.33 -11.65
CA ARG A 120 23.01 16.32 -10.62
C ARG A 120 21.60 16.35 -11.19
N ILE A 121 20.71 15.52 -10.65
CA ILE A 121 19.26 15.61 -10.90
C ILE A 121 18.70 16.84 -10.17
N THR A 122 17.98 17.69 -10.90
CA THR A 122 17.36 18.91 -10.37
C THR A 122 15.84 18.80 -10.25
N GLY A 123 15.24 17.77 -10.84
CA GLY A 123 13.78 17.63 -10.87
C GLY A 123 13.31 16.63 -11.91
N VAL A 124 12.05 16.78 -12.31
CA VAL A 124 11.35 15.89 -13.24
C VAL A 124 10.50 16.68 -14.23
N ASN A 125 10.50 16.24 -15.49
CA ASN A 125 9.53 16.62 -16.49
C ASN A 125 8.26 15.79 -16.29
N ARG A 126 7.10 16.44 -16.29
CA ARG A 126 5.81 15.78 -16.04
C ARG A 126 4.71 16.29 -16.94
N THR A 127 3.78 15.42 -17.29
CA THR A 127 2.52 15.78 -17.95
C THR A 127 1.36 15.43 -17.03
N THR A 128 0.42 16.36 -16.87
CA THR A 128 -0.79 16.14 -16.07
C THR A 128 -2.01 16.14 -16.98
N SER A 129 -2.79 15.06 -16.95
CA SER A 129 -4.03 14.98 -17.71
C SER A 129 -5.16 15.70 -16.99
N ALA A 130 -5.94 16.49 -17.74
CA ALA A 130 -7.17 17.10 -17.25
C ALA A 130 -8.15 16.01 -16.76
N PRO A 131 -9.05 16.31 -15.81
CA PRO A 131 -10.12 15.38 -15.43
C PRO A 131 -10.95 15.03 -16.66
N ALA A 132 -11.17 13.73 -16.89
CA ALA A 132 -12.13 13.29 -17.90
C ALA A 132 -13.50 13.86 -17.50
N LYS A 133 -14.17 14.57 -18.41
CA LYS A 133 -15.56 15.00 -18.19
C LYS A 133 -16.39 13.74 -17.94
N LEU A 134 -17.02 13.66 -16.78
CA LEU A 134 -17.97 12.59 -16.46
C LEU A 134 -19.13 12.69 -17.46
N THR A 135 -19.13 11.86 -18.50
CA THR A 135 -20.33 11.58 -19.29
C THR A 135 -21.19 10.63 -18.48
N THR A 136 -22.18 11.17 -17.77
CA THR A 136 -23.27 10.40 -17.17
C THR A 136 -24.05 9.73 -18.30
N ARG A 137 -24.22 8.41 -18.24
CA ARG A 137 -25.21 7.66 -19.01
C ARG A 137 -26.45 7.45 -18.14
#